data_AF-A0A2H5E005-F1
#
_entry.id   AF-A0A2H5E005-F1
#
_cell.length_a   1.000
_cell.length_b   1.000
_cell.length_c   1.000
_cell.angle_alpha   90.00
_cell.angle_beta   90.00
_cell.angle_gamma   90.00
#
_symmetry.space_group_name_H-M   'P 1'
#
loop_
_entity.id
_entity.type
_entity.pdbx_description
1 polymer ?
#
loop_
_entity_poly.entity_id
_entity_poly.type
_entity_poly.pdbx_seq_one_letter_code
_entity_poly.pdbx_strand_id
1 'polypeptide(L)'
;MRRPLAGGLAVLGLLASLGMASVPWEHGRLVSVGNVPFNRLAIQRSDGALLTIAPSGEAGALDQRQLDAFAARAGDKVRFRALRTVQSRVDGAMVVLGQMELER
;
A
#
# COMPACT_ATOMS: atom_id res chain seq x y z
N MET A 1 49.01 27.54 -24.88
CA MET A 1 47.85 27.90 -25.74
C MET A 1 47.30 26.65 -26.39
N ARG A 2 45.97 26.61 -26.59
CA ARG A 2 45.15 25.63 -27.35
C ARG A 2 44.50 24.49 -26.54
N ARG A 3 43.27 24.76 -26.10
CA ARG A 3 42.17 23.78 -25.98
C ARG A 3 41.79 23.26 -27.38
N PRO A 4 41.13 22.09 -27.45
CA PRO A 4 39.75 22.12 -27.95
C PRO A 4 38.76 21.30 -27.11
N LEU A 5 37.50 21.74 -27.19
CA LEU A 5 36.27 21.11 -26.69
C LEU A 5 35.72 20.12 -27.72
N ALA A 6 35.03 19.07 -27.23
CA ALA A 6 33.95 18.26 -27.84
C ALA A 6 34.12 16.84 -27.28
N GLY A 7 33.13 16.16 -26.69
CA GLY A 7 31.70 16.14 -26.94
C GLY A 7 31.32 14.66 -26.95
N GLY A 8 30.32 14.24 -26.19
CA GLY A 8 29.86 12.85 -26.23
C GLY A 8 29.12 12.40 -24.97
N LEU A 9 27.82 12.71 -24.91
CA LEU A 9 26.86 11.95 -24.13
C LEU A 9 26.95 10.45 -24.48
N ALA A 10 26.93 9.57 -23.48
CA ALA A 10 26.39 8.22 -23.63
C ALA A 10 25.53 7.91 -22.39
N VAL A 11 24.23 8.16 -22.56
CA VAL A 11 23.14 7.80 -21.66
C VAL A 11 22.60 6.42 -22.12
N LEU A 12 22.04 5.65 -21.19
CA LEU A 12 21.25 4.40 -21.38
C LEU A 12 22.08 3.16 -21.75
N GLY A 13 21.81 1.97 -21.22
CA GLY A 13 20.66 1.48 -20.47
C GLY A 13 20.60 -0.04 -20.63
N LEU A 14 19.53 -0.63 -20.07
CA LEU A 14 19.15 -2.04 -20.13
C LEU A 14 19.96 -3.00 -19.25
N LEU A 15 19.43 -3.23 -18.05
CA LEU A 15 19.10 -4.58 -17.55
C LEU A 15 17.90 -4.45 -16.59
N ALA A 16 16.81 -3.85 -17.07
CA ALA A 16 15.50 -3.88 -16.40
C ALA A 16 14.57 -4.71 -17.27
N SER A 17 14.79 -6.02 -17.28
CA SER A 17 13.97 -6.97 -18.01
C SER A 17 13.47 -8.04 -17.05
N LEU A 18 12.15 -8.21 -17.04
CA LEU A 18 11.42 -9.44 -16.69
C LEU A 18 11.05 -9.62 -15.21
N GLY A 19 10.04 -8.85 -14.81
CA GLY A 19 9.02 -9.34 -13.90
C GLY A 19 7.80 -8.46 -14.10
N MET A 20 6.63 -9.03 -14.40
CA MET A 20 5.38 -8.34 -14.13
C MET A 20 5.44 -7.96 -12.66
N ALA A 21 5.78 -6.70 -12.37
CA ALA A 21 6.05 -6.24 -11.02
C ALA A 21 4.72 -6.21 -10.26
N SER A 22 4.32 -7.38 -9.79
CA SER A 22 3.26 -7.52 -8.80
C SER A 22 3.64 -6.60 -7.66
N VAL A 23 2.72 -5.72 -7.26
CA VAL A 23 2.94 -4.78 -6.15
C VAL A 23 3.59 -5.54 -4.99
N PRO A 24 4.70 -5.05 -4.42
CA PRO A 24 5.39 -5.78 -3.36
C PRO A 24 4.47 -6.00 -2.17
N TRP A 25 4.65 -7.14 -1.49
CA TRP A 25 3.98 -7.37 -0.21
C TRP A 25 4.58 -6.43 0.84
N GLU A 26 3.69 -5.76 1.56
CA GLU A 26 4.01 -4.97 2.74
C GLU A 26 3.52 -5.68 3.99
N HIS A 27 4.10 -5.35 5.15
CA HIS A 27 3.78 -5.98 6.42
C HIS A 27 3.33 -4.94 7.44
N GLY A 28 2.43 -5.34 8.34
CA GLY A 28 1.99 -4.51 9.44
C GLY A 28 1.12 -5.28 10.42
N ARG A 29 0.52 -4.54 11.36
CA ARG A 29 -0.46 -5.06 12.30
C ARG A 29 -1.81 -4.46 11.98
N LEU A 30 -2.83 -5.30 11.88
CA LEU A 30 -4.19 -4.82 11.71
C LEU A 30 -4.63 -4.15 13.00
N VAL A 31 -5.23 -2.97 12.90
CA VAL A 31 -5.75 -2.22 14.04
C VAL A 31 -7.12 -1.64 13.66
N SER A 32 -7.98 -1.46 14.66
CA SER A 32 -9.21 -0.72 14.47
C SER A 32 -9.01 0.73 14.89
N VAL A 33 -9.49 1.67 14.08
CA VAL A 33 -9.37 3.11 14.31
C VAL A 33 -10.75 3.75 14.32
N GLY A 34 -10.95 4.75 15.18
CA GLY A 34 -12.23 5.44 15.36
C GLY A 34 -13.00 5.00 16.60
N ASN A 35 -14.19 5.57 16.77
CA ASN A 35 -15.12 5.26 17.85
C ASN A 35 -16.39 4.61 17.27
N VAL A 36 -17.00 3.70 18.02
CA VAL A 36 -18.30 3.10 17.69
C VAL A 36 -19.34 4.21 17.44
N PRO A 37 -20.14 4.13 16.36
CA PRO A 37 -20.26 3.05 15.36
C PRO A 37 -19.32 3.16 14.14
N PHE A 38 -18.41 4.13 14.11
CA PHE A 38 -17.56 4.46 12.96
C PHE A 38 -16.17 3.80 13.00
N ASN A 39 -16.07 2.60 13.57
CA ASN A 39 -14.81 1.87 13.59
C ASN A 39 -14.40 1.49 12.16
N ARG A 40 -13.15 1.77 11.81
CA ARG A 40 -12.54 1.39 10.54
C ARG A 40 -11.34 0.51 10.79
N LEU A 41 -10.89 -0.16 9.73
CA LEU A 41 -9.64 -0.90 9.77
C LEU A 41 -8.50 -0.03 9.27
N ALA A 42 -7.37 -0.18 9.92
CA ALA A 42 -6.10 0.39 9.50
C ALA A 42 -4.98 -0.63 9.69
N ILE A 43 -3.86 -0.37 9.05
CA ILE A 43 -2.64 -1.16 9.22
C ILE A 43 -1.58 -0.28 9.86
N GLN A 44 -1.11 -0.67 11.03
CA GLN A 44 0.06 -0.06 11.66
C GLN A 44 1.31 -0.76 11.13
N ARG A 45 2.12 -0.04 10.36
CA ARG A 45 3.41 -0.53 9.86
C ARG A 45 4.48 -0.43 10.94
N SER A 46 5.58 -1.16 10.75
CA SER A 46 6.71 -1.20 11.70
C SER A 46 7.45 0.14 11.83
N ASP A 47 7.33 1.02 10.84
CA ASP A 47 7.84 2.40 10.87
C ASP A 47 6.95 3.37 11.67
N GLY A 48 5.84 2.87 12.25
CA GLY A 48 4.88 3.67 13.00
C GLY A 48 3.82 4.34 12.12
N ALA A 49 3.87 4.18 10.79
CA ALA A 49 2.84 4.72 9.91
C ALA A 49 1.52 3.96 10.09
N LEU A 50 0.42 4.71 10.13
CA LEU A 50 -0.93 4.18 10.23
C LEU A 50 -1.64 4.38 8.89
N LEU A 51 -1.97 3.28 8.22
CA LEU A 51 -2.64 3.28 6.93
C LEU A 51 -4.11 2.91 7.09
N THR A 52 -4.99 3.90 7.06
CA THR A 52 -6.44 3.66 7.10
C THR A 52 -6.90 3.00 5.81
N ILE A 53 -7.62 1.89 5.90
CA ILE A 53 -8.07 1.13 4.74
C ILE A 53 -9.38 1.72 4.21
N ALA A 54 -9.43 1.98 2.91
CA ALA A 54 -10.64 2.35 2.18
C ALA A 54 -11.21 1.13 1.45
N PRO A 55 -12.49 0.76 1.69
CA PRO A 55 -13.16 -0.24 0.87
C PRO A 55 -13.30 0.27 -0.58
N SER A 56 -13.11 -0.60 -1.56
CA SER A 56 -13.34 -0.26 -2.97
C SER A 56 -14.02 -1.40 -3.71
N GLY A 57 -14.89 -1.04 -4.66
CA GLY A 57 -15.55 -1.99 -5.57
C GLY A 57 -14.82 -2.15 -6.91
N GLU A 58 -13.62 -1.58 -7.05
CA GLU A 58 -12.80 -1.76 -8.26
C GLU A 58 -12.31 -3.21 -8.38
N ALA A 59 -12.10 -3.67 -9.62
CA ALA A 59 -11.65 -5.04 -9.85
C ALA A 59 -10.30 -5.30 -9.17
N GLY A 60 -10.26 -6.33 -8.33
CA GLY A 60 -9.06 -6.72 -7.59
C GLY A 60 -8.85 -5.99 -6.26
N ALA A 61 -9.72 -5.03 -5.88
CA ALA A 61 -9.70 -4.44 -4.54
C ALA A 61 -10.48 -5.28 -3.53
N LEU A 62 -10.11 -5.12 -2.26
CA LEU A 62 -10.87 -5.65 -1.14
C LEU A 62 -12.12 -4.80 -0.92
N ASP A 63 -13.27 -5.45 -1.03
CA ASP A 63 -14.56 -4.84 -0.73
C ASP A 63 -14.83 -4.78 0.79
N GLN A 64 -15.92 -4.12 1.17
CA GLN A 64 -16.31 -3.96 2.57
C GLN A 64 -16.52 -5.32 3.27
N ARG A 65 -17.14 -6.31 2.61
CA ARG A 65 -17.42 -7.63 3.23
C ARG A 65 -16.13 -8.40 3.49
N GLN A 66 -15.18 -8.32 2.56
CA GLN A 66 -13.86 -8.92 2.75
C GLN A 66 -13.14 -8.26 3.92
N LEU A 67 -13.17 -6.92 4.02
CA LEU A 67 -12.58 -6.18 5.13
C LEU A 67 -13.25 -6.50 6.48
N ASP A 68 -14.57 -6.61 6.54
CA ASP A 68 -15.31 -6.98 7.74
C ASP A 68 -14.88 -8.34 8.31
N ALA A 69 -14.50 -9.30 7.46
CA ALA A 69 -13.96 -10.59 7.91
C ALA A 69 -12.64 -10.45 8.70
N PHE A 70 -11.88 -9.38 8.45
CA PHE A 70 -10.68 -9.05 9.20
C PHE A 70 -10.94 -8.15 10.41
N ALA A 71 -12.11 -7.53 10.53
CA ALA A 71 -12.40 -6.59 11.62
C ALA A 71 -12.27 -7.25 13.01
N ALA A 72 -12.71 -8.51 13.13
CA ALA A 72 -12.57 -9.32 14.34
C ALA A 72 -11.11 -9.77 14.62
N ARG A 73 -10.18 -9.51 13.70
CA ARG A 73 -8.76 -9.90 13.76
C ARG A 73 -7.86 -8.70 14.08
N ALA A 74 -8.43 -7.58 14.54
CA ALA A 74 -7.64 -6.46 15.01
C ALA A 74 -6.65 -6.91 16.10
N GLY A 75 -5.40 -6.50 15.95
CA GLY A 75 -4.27 -6.96 16.76
C GLY A 75 -3.39 -7.99 16.06
N ASP A 76 -3.86 -8.70 15.03
CA ASP A 76 -3.05 -9.69 14.32
C ASP A 76 -2.06 -9.04 13.34
N LYS A 77 -0.95 -9.75 13.06
CA LYS A 77 -0.02 -9.38 11.99
C LYS A 77 -0.65 -9.71 10.64
N VAL A 78 -0.44 -8.83 9.67
CA VAL A 78 -0.93 -8.97 8.31
C VAL A 78 0.15 -8.61 7.31
N ARG A 79 0.13 -9.30 6.18
CA ARG A 79 0.77 -8.83 4.96
C ARG A 79 -0.29 -8.34 3.98
N PHE A 80 0.00 -7.28 3.25
CA PHE A 80 -0.96 -6.64 2.36
C PHE A 80 -0.29 -6.12 1.07
N ARG A 81 -1.11 -5.87 0.06
CA ARG A 81 -0.72 -5.19 -1.18
C ARG A 81 -1.67 -4.03 -1.42
N ALA A 82 -1.12 -2.82 -1.42
CA ALA A 82 -1.86 -1.62 -1.75
C ALA A 82 -2.03 -1.50 -3.28
N LEU A 83 -3.26 -1.31 -3.76
CA LEU A 83 -3.48 -0.96 -5.17
C LEU A 83 -3.18 0.51 -5.41
N ARG A 84 -3.66 1.37 -4.52
CA ARG A 84 -3.49 2.81 -4.60
C ARG A 84 -3.78 3.48 -3.26
N THR A 85 -3.31 4.71 -3.13
CA THR A 85 -3.69 5.63 -2.06
C THR A 85 -4.80 6.56 -2.55
N VAL A 86 -5.77 6.83 -1.70
CA VAL A 86 -6.88 7.76 -1.95
C VAL A 86 -6.93 8.79 -0.84
N GLN A 87 -7.33 10.02 -1.16
CA GLN A 87 -7.45 11.10 -0.18
C GLN A 87 -8.93 11.25 0.24
N SER A 88 -9.21 11.00 1.51
CA SER A 88 -10.49 11.36 2.14
C SER A 88 -10.40 12.76 2.72
N ARG A 89 -11.46 13.56 2.55
CA ARG A 89 -11.56 14.86 3.23
C ARG A 89 -11.69 14.72 4.74
N VAL A 90 -12.21 13.59 5.21
CA VAL A 90 -12.51 13.34 6.63
C VAL A 90 -11.34 12.65 7.33
N ASP A 91 -10.68 11.71 6.63
CA ASP A 91 -9.72 10.78 7.25
C ASP A 91 -8.29 10.97 6.76
N GLY A 92 -8.08 11.90 5.82
CA GLY A 92 -6.78 12.10 5.22
C GLY A 92 -6.42 10.99 4.23
N ALA A 93 -5.15 10.60 4.21
CA ALA A 93 -4.64 9.60 3.28
C ALA A 93 -5.11 8.20 3.70
N MET A 94 -5.78 7.50 2.78
CA MET A 94 -6.27 6.15 2.95
C MET A 94 -5.69 5.24 1.87
N VAL A 95 -5.65 3.94 2.12
CA VAL A 95 -5.13 2.94 1.18
C VAL A 95 -6.25 2.02 0.72
N VAL A 96 -6.34 1.80 -0.59
CA VAL A 96 -7.17 0.74 -1.17
C VAL A 96 -6.28 -0.50 -1.30
N LEU A 97 -6.65 -1.57 -0.61
CA LEU A 97 -5.93 -2.83 -0.66
C LEU A 97 -6.45 -3.71 -1.78
N GLY A 98 -5.55 -4.42 -2.45
CA GLY A 98 -5.91 -5.47 -3.41
C GLY A 98 -5.86 -6.86 -2.80
N GLN A 99 -4.91 -7.07 -1.89
CA GLN A 99 -4.76 -8.34 -1.19
C GLN A 99 -4.38 -8.07 0.26
N MET A 100 -4.84 -8.93 1.17
CA MET A 100 -4.48 -8.90 2.58
C MET A 100 -4.59 -10.32 3.15
N GLU A 101 -3.59 -10.73 3.93
CA GLU A 101 -3.49 -12.05 4.52
C GLU A 101 -2.95 -11.96 5.95
N LEU A 102 -3.47 -12.79 6.86
CA LEU A 102 -2.98 -12.89 8.22
C LEU A 102 -1.64 -13.64 8.24
N GLU A 103 -0.67 -13.11 8.98
CA GLU A 103 0.59 -13.79 9.26
C GLU A 103 0.43 -14.62 10.55
N ARG A 104 0.72 -15.93 10.45
CA ARG A 104 0.64 -16.87 11.58
C ARG A 104 1.84 -16.76 12.51
#